data_AF-A0A1H9MU54-F1
#
_entry.id   AF-A0A1H9MU54-F1
#
_cell.length_a   1.000
_cell.length_b   1.000
_cell.length_c   1.000
_cell.angle_alpha   90.00
_cell.angle_beta   90.00
_cell.angle_gamma   90.00
#
_symmetry.space_group_name_H-M   'P 1'
#
loop_
_entity.id
_entity.type
_entity.pdbx_description
1 polymer ?
#
loop_
_entity_poly.entity_id
_entity_poly.type
_entity_poly.pdbx_seq_one_letter_code
_entity_poly.pdbx_strand_id
1 'polypeptide(L)'
;MSFAGHESEAMLLGLFMVSVLHNVVHLAFGAAGLLMSRTPHGAYSYLVGGGVVYLLLWLYGLLVDHDSAANFVPVNAADNWLHLGLGAGMTALGLVTGRGRRRH
;
A
#
# COMPACT_ATOMS: atom_id res chain seq x y z
N MET A 1 -4.27 25.48 -6.98
CA MET A 1 -4.81 24.19 -6.50
C MET A 1 -3.66 23.19 -6.48
N SER A 2 -3.02 23.01 -5.32
CA SER A 2 -1.87 22.11 -5.19
C SER A 2 -2.35 20.67 -5.39
N PHE A 3 -2.14 20.16 -6.60
CA PHE A 3 -2.50 18.80 -7.01
C PHE A 3 -1.40 17.78 -6.67
N ALA A 4 -0.27 18.27 -6.12
CA ALA A 4 0.92 17.49 -5.83
C ALA A 4 1.40 17.73 -4.38
N GLY A 5 0.89 16.90 -3.46
CA GLY A 5 1.57 16.31 -2.31
C GLY A 5 2.11 17.20 -1.17
N HIS A 6 2.87 18.26 -1.47
CA HIS A 6 3.89 18.76 -0.54
C HIS A 6 3.43 19.66 0.60
N GLU A 7 2.21 20.16 0.55
CA GLU A 7 1.63 21.03 1.60
C GLU A 7 0.30 20.50 2.14
N SER A 8 0.02 19.21 1.94
CA SER A 8 -1.19 18.62 2.48
C SER A 8 -0.99 18.29 3.96
N GLU A 9 -1.19 19.26 4.85
CA GLU A 9 -1.34 19.04 6.31
C GLU A 9 -2.65 18.27 6.65
N ALA A 10 -3.32 17.71 5.63
CA ALA A 10 -4.55 16.95 5.82
C ALA A 10 -4.25 15.60 6.47
N MET A 11 -4.81 15.43 7.68
CA MET A 11 -4.69 14.21 8.46
C MET A 11 -6.03 13.46 8.46
N LEU A 12 -6.01 12.20 8.07
CA LEU A 12 -7.13 11.28 8.26
C LEU A 12 -7.10 10.75 9.70
N LEU A 13 -8.20 10.95 10.43
CA LEU A 13 -8.35 10.61 11.85
C LEU A 13 -7.30 11.25 12.78
N GLY A 14 -6.60 12.29 12.31
CA GLY A 14 -5.47 12.89 13.03
C GLY A 14 -4.21 12.01 13.08
N LEU A 15 -4.16 10.89 12.34
CA LEU A 15 -3.07 9.92 12.41
C LEU A 15 -2.38 9.67 11.08
N PHE A 16 -3.12 9.62 9.97
CA PHE A 16 -2.56 9.25 8.65
C PHE A 16 -2.48 10.47 7.75
N MET A 17 -1.35 10.67 7.10
CA MET A 17 -1.20 11.81 6.20
C MET A 17 -1.80 11.45 4.84
N VAL A 18 -2.67 12.31 4.31
CA VAL A 18 -3.39 12.02 3.06
C VAL A 18 -3.22 13.14 2.05
N SER A 19 -3.23 12.76 0.77
CA SER A 19 -3.33 13.69 -0.35
C SER A 19 -4.27 13.14 -1.41
N VAL A 20 -4.63 14.00 -2.37
CA VAL A 20 -5.39 13.59 -3.55
C VAL A 20 -4.69 12.43 -4.28
N LEU A 21 -3.37 12.52 -4.48
CA LEU A 21 -2.60 11.47 -5.12
C LEU A 21 -2.66 10.16 -4.33
N HIS A 22 -2.44 10.22 -3.01
CA HIS A 22 -2.48 9.04 -2.14
C HIS A 22 -3.84 8.33 -2.19
N ASN A 23 -4.93 9.11 -2.14
CA ASN A 23 -6.30 8.57 -2.23
C ASN A 23 -6.59 7.94 -3.60
N VAL A 24 -6.14 8.57 -4.69
CA VAL A 24 -6.31 8.00 -6.05
C VAL A 24 -5.55 6.69 -6.19
N VAL A 25 -4.31 6.62 -5.69
CA VAL A 25 -3.52 5.37 -5.68
C VAL A 25 -4.23 4.29 -4.88
N HIS A 26 -4.77 4.59 -3.70
CA HIS A 26 -5.54 3.63 -2.91
C HIS A 26 -6.81 3.14 -3.61
N LEU A 27 -7.57 4.03 -4.25
CA LEU A 27 -8.75 3.65 -5.01
C LEU A 27 -8.39 2.72 -6.18
N ALA A 28 -7.33 3.04 -6.93
CA ALA A 28 -6.84 2.20 -8.01
C ALA A 28 -6.39 0.81 -7.49
N PHE A 29 -5.66 0.77 -6.38
CA PHE A 29 -5.20 -0.46 -5.75
C PHE A 29 -6.37 -1.32 -5.26
N GLY A 30 -7.37 -0.71 -4.62
CA GLY A 30 -8.60 -1.37 -4.18
C GLY A 30 -9.42 -1.92 -5.35
N ALA A 31 -9.58 -1.15 -6.43
CA ALA A 31 -10.25 -1.61 -7.64
C ALA A 31 -9.53 -2.79 -8.30
N ALA A 32 -8.20 -2.77 -8.37
CA ALA A 32 -7.39 -3.88 -8.83
C ALA A 32 -7.59 -5.13 -7.96
N GLY A 33 -7.65 -4.97 -6.63
CA GLY A 33 -7.96 -6.05 -5.69
C GLY A 33 -9.33 -6.69 -5.94
N LEU A 34 -10.37 -5.87 -6.13
CA LEU A 34 -11.72 -6.34 -6.44
C LEU A 34 -11.80 -7.08 -7.79
N LEU A 35 -11.04 -6.62 -8.79
CA LEU A 35 -10.98 -7.28 -10.09
C LEU A 35 -10.25 -8.63 -9.99
N MET A 36 -9.11 -8.66 -9.30
CA MET A 36 -8.25 -9.85 -9.24
C MET A 36 -8.77 -10.92 -8.28
N SER A 37 -9.58 -10.56 -7.28
CA SER A 37 -10.20 -11.53 -6.35
C SER A 37 -11.15 -12.53 -7.03
N ARG A 38 -11.60 -12.25 -8.26
CA ARG A 38 -12.55 -13.07 -9.02
C ARG A 38 -12.02 -14.45 -9.42
N THR A 39 -10.70 -14.65 -9.38
CA THR A 39 -10.11 -15.96 -9.67
C THR A 39 -9.06 -16.31 -8.62
N PRO A 40 -8.85 -17.60 -8.29
CA PRO A 40 -7.81 -17.99 -7.35
C PRO A 40 -6.40 -17.54 -7.75
N HIS A 41 -6.09 -17.55 -9.06
CA HIS A 41 -4.80 -17.08 -9.55
C HIS A 41 -4.66 -15.56 -9.40
N GLY A 42 -5.69 -14.79 -9.76
CA GLY A 42 -5.70 -13.34 -9.57
C GLY A 42 -5.58 -12.95 -8.10
N ALA A 43 -6.31 -13.61 -7.20
CA ALA A 43 -6.25 -13.36 -5.77
C ALA A 43 -4.84 -13.61 -5.21
N TYR A 44 -4.19 -14.70 -5.62
CA TYR A 44 -2.79 -14.98 -5.26
C TYR A 44 -1.85 -13.89 -5.77
N SER A 45 -1.97 -13.50 -7.05
CA SER A 45 -1.13 -12.46 -7.65
C SER A 45 -1.32 -11.10 -6.96
N TYR A 46 -2.55 -10.75 -6.56
CA TYR A 46 -2.83 -9.55 -5.79
C TYR A 46 -2.21 -9.59 -4.40
N LEU A 47 -2.35 -10.69 -3.67
CA LEU A 47 -1.79 -10.84 -2.34
C LEU A 47 -0.25 -10.75 -2.35
N VAL A 48 0.41 -11.46 -3.26
CA VAL A 48 1.88 -11.45 -3.33
C VAL A 48 2.39 -10.14 -3.93
N GLY A 49 1.88 -9.74 -5.10
CA GLY A 49 2.34 -8.53 -5.79
C GLY A 49 2.00 -7.26 -5.01
N GLY A 50 0.78 -7.17 -4.49
CA GLY A 50 0.37 -6.07 -3.64
C GLY A 50 1.12 -6.04 -2.30
N GLY A 51 1.40 -7.20 -1.73
CA GLY A 51 2.26 -7.31 -0.54
C GLY A 51 3.65 -6.74 -0.77
N VAL A 52 4.28 -7.07 -1.91
CA VAL A 52 5.57 -6.48 -2.32
C VAL A 52 5.49 -4.97 -2.49
N VAL A 53 4.44 -4.44 -3.15
CA VAL A 53 4.24 -2.99 -3.31
C VAL A 53 4.19 -2.29 -1.96
N TYR A 54 3.43 -2.81 -0.99
CA TYR A 54 3.36 -2.22 0.35
C TYR A 54 4.70 -2.29 1.10
N LEU A 55 5.49 -3.36 0.95
CA LEU A 55 6.82 -3.45 1.53
C LEU A 55 7.82 -2.46 0.90
N LEU A 56 7.71 -2.22 -0.41
CA LEU A 56 8.51 -1.19 -1.10
C LEU A 56 8.13 0.22 -0.63
N LEU A 57 6.84 0.49 -0.43
CA LEU A 57 6.37 1.75 0.15
C LEU A 57 6.83 1.93 1.60
N TRP A 58 6.84 0.86 2.40
CA TRP A 58 7.43 0.89 3.74
C TRP A 58 8.92 1.22 3.70
N LEU A 59 9.68 0.60 2.79
CA LEU A 59 11.09 0.92 2.62
C LEU A 59 11.28 2.37 2.17
N TYR A 60 10.47 2.85 1.23
CA TYR A 60 10.45 4.25 0.82
C TYR A 60 10.22 5.21 2.00
N GLY A 61 9.25 4.91 2.86
CA GLY A 61 8.97 5.72 4.06
C GLY A 61 10.07 5.70 5.13
N LEU A 62 10.97 4.71 5.12
CA LEU A 62 12.18 4.71 5.96
C LEU A 62 13.33 5.53 5.38
N LEU A 63 13.38 5.66 4.06
CA LEU A 63 14.49 6.30 3.34
C LEU A 63 14.23 7.78 3.04
N VAL A 64 12.96 8.19 3.01
CA VAL A 64 12.56 9.57 2.73
C VAL A 64 12.37 10.34 4.03
N ASP A 65 12.95 11.53 4.08
CA ASP A 65 12.69 12.51 5.13
C ASP A 65 11.25 13.03 4.99
N HIS A 66 10.44 12.88 6.05
CA HIS A 66 8.99 13.13 6.01
C HIS A 66 8.66 14.61 5.83
N ASP A 67 9.59 15.51 6.18
CA ASP A 67 9.47 16.97 6.04
C ASP A 67 10.05 17.50 4.73
N SER A 68 10.57 16.63 3.86
CA SER A 68 11.30 17.03 2.65
C SER A 68 10.43 17.02 1.39
N ALA A 69 10.76 17.94 0.48
CA ALA A 69 10.84 17.81 -0.99
C ALA A 69 10.48 16.45 -1.65
N ALA A 70 11.02 15.38 -1.08
CA ALA A 70 10.96 14.03 -1.62
C ALA A 70 9.71 13.22 -1.21
N ASN A 71 8.90 13.68 -0.24
CA ASN A 71 7.69 13.02 0.25
C ASN A 71 6.48 13.23 -0.68
N PHE A 72 6.63 12.89 -1.97
CA PHE A 72 5.61 13.12 -3.01
C PHE A 72 4.32 12.32 -2.78
N VAL A 73 4.43 11.18 -2.08
CA VAL A 73 3.30 10.46 -1.50
C VAL A 73 3.37 10.73 0.00
N PRO A 74 2.59 11.68 0.54
CA PRO A 74 2.73 12.10 1.92
C PRO A 74 2.45 10.93 2.85
N VAL A 75 3.54 10.29 3.29
CA VAL A 75 3.54 9.22 4.27
C VAL A 75 4.15 9.77 5.56
N ASN A 76 3.61 9.33 6.69
CA ASN A 76 4.19 9.58 8.00
C ASN A 76 4.55 8.26 8.70
N ALA A 77 4.98 8.34 9.95
CA ALA A 77 5.32 7.15 10.73
C ALA A 77 4.15 6.14 10.86
N ALA A 78 2.91 6.61 11.04
CA ALA A 78 1.73 5.75 11.16
C ALA A 78 1.43 5.03 9.83
N ASP A 79 1.51 5.75 8.72
CA ASP A 79 1.41 5.17 7.38
C ASP A 79 2.48 4.09 7.19
N ASN A 80 3.74 4.36 7.57
CA ASN A 80 4.83 3.42 7.39
C ASN A 80 4.58 2.07 8.10
N TRP A 81 4.09 2.11 9.34
CA TRP A 81 3.69 0.90 10.07
C TRP A 81 2.50 0.17 9.44
N LEU A 82 1.52 0.92 8.95
CA LEU A 82 0.38 0.35 8.22
C LEU A 82 0.84 -0.38 6.95
N HIS A 83 1.75 0.22 6.19
CA HIS A 83 2.33 -0.37 4.98
C HIS A 83 3.10 -1.67 5.30
N LEU A 84 3.90 -1.69 6.38
CA LEU A 84 4.57 -2.90 6.83
C LEU A 84 3.58 -4.01 7.18
N GLY A 85 2.57 -3.69 7.99
CA GLY A 85 1.56 -4.65 8.42
C GLY A 85 0.77 -5.25 7.24
N LEU A 86 0.31 -4.40 6.33
CA LEU A 86 -0.38 -4.84 5.11
C LEU A 86 0.53 -5.65 4.20
N GLY A 87 1.77 -5.19 3.97
CA GLY A 87 2.74 -5.88 3.11
C GLY A 87 3.08 -7.28 3.61
N ALA A 88 3.35 -7.41 4.91
CA ALA A 88 3.61 -8.69 5.56
C ALA A 88 2.37 -9.59 5.54
N GLY A 89 1.19 -9.07 5.91
CA GLY A 89 -0.06 -9.82 5.95
C GLY A 89 -0.47 -10.36 4.58
N MET A 90 -0.47 -9.51 3.55
CA MET A 90 -0.81 -9.91 2.18
C MET A 90 0.16 -10.96 1.65
N THR A 91 1.47 -10.77 1.83
CA THR A 91 2.49 -11.74 1.39
C THR A 91 2.32 -13.09 2.10
N ALA A 92 2.14 -13.07 3.42
CA ALA A 92 1.92 -14.30 4.19
C ALA A 92 0.66 -15.05 3.73
N LEU A 93 -0.46 -14.35 3.55
CA LEU A 93 -1.70 -14.94 3.04
C LEU A 93 -1.53 -15.51 1.63
N GLY A 94 -0.85 -14.79 0.73
CA GLY A 94 -0.54 -15.27 -0.62
C GLY A 94 0.27 -16.57 -0.59
N LEU A 95 1.33 -16.63 0.22
CA LEU A 95 2.19 -17.82 0.33
C LEU A 95 1.47 -19.01 0.98
N VAL A 96 0.65 -18.78 2.00
CA VAL A 96 -0.12 -19.84 2.66
C VAL A 96 -1.18 -20.42 1.71
N THR A 97 -1.96 -19.56 1.06
CA THR A 97 -3.02 -19.99 0.13
C THR A 97 -2.46 -20.59 -1.17
N GLY A 98 -1.33 -20.10 -1.66
CA GLY A 98 -0.65 -20.63 -2.84
C GLY A 98 -0.09 -22.04 -2.64
N ARG A 99 0.36 -22.39 -1.42
CA ARG A 99 0.84 -23.75 -1.08
C ARG A 99 -0.26 -24.80 -1.14
N GLY A 100 -1.50 -24.44 -0.79
CA GLY A 100 -2.66 -25.34 -0.90
C GLY A 100 -3.00 -25.72 -2.35
N ARG A 101 -2.78 -24.80 -3.30
CA ARG A 101 -3.05 -25.01 -4.74
C ARG A 101 -2.09 -25.97 -5.42
N ARG A 102 -0.86 -26.15 -4.91
CA ARG A 102 0.13 -27.06 -5.49
C ARG A 102 -0.04 -28.52 -5.04
N ARG A 103 -0.93 -28.77 -4.08
CA ARG A 103 -1.15 -30.10 -3.47
C ARG A 103 -2.40 -30.82 -4.00
N HIS A 104 -3.16 -30.18 -4.88
CA HIS A 104 -4.28 -30.76 -5.62
C HIS A 104 -3.91 -30.83 -7.10
#